data_AF-A0A5C9EVJ5-F1
#
_entry.id   AF-A0A5C9EVJ5-F1
#
_cell.length_a   1.000
_cell.length_b   1.000
_cell.length_c   1.000
_cell.angle_alpha   90.00
_cell.angle_beta   90.00
_cell.angle_gamma   90.00
#
_symmetry.space_group_name_H-M   'P 1'
#
loop_
_entity.id
_entity.type
_entity.pdbx_description
1 polymer ?
#
loop_
_entity_poly.entity_id
_entity_poly.type
_entity_poly.pdbx_seq_one_letter_code
_entity_poly.pdbx_strand_id
1 'polypeptide(L)'
;MISFDIIFLRKWWILDFERIKKKFPLDMYFKNAKKLGREVLDTYFSKVPYSKEEREKEIRFFYENLEFITKKWVLEILWELETYKGSNFNELKRALKGISSRSLSDRLKDLEEHNIVSRIVEDTRPPSVLYRLSEKGKGFVELMTLVILFLKKNKENT
;
A
#
# COMPACT_ATOMS: atom_id res chain seq x y z
N MET A 1 0.85 37.93 10.14
CA MET A 1 -0.22 36.97 10.49
C MET A 1 0.09 35.70 9.73
N ILE A 2 0.67 34.73 10.44
CA ILE A 2 1.52 33.68 9.86
C ILE A 2 0.69 32.79 8.93
N SER A 3 1.13 32.78 7.67
CA SER A 3 0.66 31.89 6.62
C SER A 3 0.86 30.44 7.05
N PHE A 4 -0.22 29.65 7.05
CA PHE A 4 -0.14 28.20 7.22
C PHE A 4 0.34 27.56 5.91
N ASP A 5 1.58 27.90 5.54
CA ASP A 5 2.30 27.38 4.38
C ASP A 5 3.14 26.16 4.77
N ILE A 6 2.90 25.04 4.09
CA ILE A 6 3.87 23.98 3.72
C ILE A 6 4.58 23.18 4.86
N ILE A 7 4.45 23.54 6.13
CA ILE A 7 5.34 23.03 7.21
C ILE A 7 4.76 21.89 8.07
N PHE A 8 3.47 21.52 8.00
CA PHE A 8 2.87 20.72 9.08
C PHE A 8 2.95 19.16 8.99
N LEU A 9 3.32 18.53 7.88
CA LEU A 9 3.38 17.04 7.81
C LEU A 9 4.68 16.47 7.21
N ARG A 10 5.75 17.27 7.17
CA ARG A 10 7.10 16.77 6.83
C ARG A 10 7.92 16.31 8.04
N LYS A 11 7.37 16.38 9.27
CA LYS A 11 8.17 16.22 10.50
C LYS A 11 7.87 15.00 11.38
N TRP A 12 6.88 14.17 11.08
CA TRP A 12 6.69 12.91 11.79
C TRP A 12 6.32 11.77 10.81
N TRP A 13 7.09 10.68 10.83
CA TRP A 13 6.61 9.32 10.57
C TRP A 13 6.42 8.77 9.13
N ILE A 14 7.23 9.15 8.14
CA ILE A 14 7.52 8.16 7.07
C ILE A 14 8.56 7.20 7.63
N LEU A 15 8.12 6.26 8.48
CA LEU A 15 8.93 5.15 9.01
C LEU A 15 10.32 5.64 9.39
N ASP A 16 10.52 6.25 10.56
CA ASP A 16 11.86 6.70 11.02
C ASP A 16 12.86 5.58 10.76
N PHE A 17 13.56 5.72 9.64
CA PHE A 17 14.15 4.58 8.96
C PHE A 17 15.40 4.18 9.71
N GLU A 18 16.06 5.17 10.32
CA GLU A 18 17.13 5.00 11.29
C GLU A 18 16.65 4.28 12.54
N ARG A 19 15.48 4.66 13.10
CA ARG A 19 14.88 3.90 14.22
C ARG A 19 14.56 2.46 13.85
N ILE A 20 14.08 2.22 12.63
CA ILE A 20 13.77 0.87 12.13
C ILE A 20 15.06 0.07 11.92
N LYS A 21 16.08 0.60 11.25
CA LYS A 21 17.40 -0.06 11.09
C LYS A 21 18.03 -0.39 12.43
N LYS A 22 17.92 0.51 13.41
CA LYS A 22 18.45 0.30 14.76
C LYS A 22 17.73 -0.84 15.49
N LYS A 23 16.42 -0.97 15.28
CA LYS A 23 15.59 -1.98 15.94
C LYS A 23 15.58 -3.33 15.22
N PHE A 24 15.73 -3.33 13.90
CA PHE A 24 15.56 -4.51 13.05
C PHE A 24 16.78 -4.70 12.14
N PRO A 25 17.44 -5.88 12.15
CA PRO A 25 18.51 -6.20 11.21
C PRO A 25 17.96 -6.42 9.79
N LEU A 26 17.62 -5.33 9.08
CA LEU A 26 16.93 -5.36 7.78
C LEU A 26 17.64 -6.20 6.71
N ASP A 27 18.98 -6.30 6.75
CA ASP A 27 19.73 -7.18 5.83
C ASP A 27 19.36 -8.65 5.96
N MET A 28 19.20 -9.14 7.19
CA MET A 28 18.79 -10.52 7.44
C MET A 28 17.38 -10.77 6.90
N TYR A 29 16.44 -9.86 7.18
CA TYR A 29 15.06 -9.98 6.70
C TYR A 29 14.98 -9.93 5.17
N PHE A 30 15.69 -8.99 4.53
CA PHE A 30 15.72 -8.91 3.07
C PHE A 30 16.43 -10.10 2.44
N LYS A 31 17.48 -10.64 3.06
CA LYS A 31 18.12 -11.88 2.60
C LYS A 31 17.12 -13.05 2.61
N ASN A 32 16.39 -13.23 3.71
CA ASN A 32 15.40 -14.31 3.84
C ASN A 32 14.23 -14.12 2.87
N ALA A 33 13.69 -12.90 2.76
CA ALA A 33 12.60 -12.59 1.84
C ALA A 33 13.01 -12.81 0.37
N LYS A 34 14.22 -12.38 -0.03
CA LYS A 34 14.74 -12.64 -1.39
C LYS A 34 14.98 -14.12 -1.65
N LYS A 35 15.42 -14.88 -0.65
CA LYS A 35 15.60 -16.33 -0.77
C LYS A 35 14.27 -17.02 -1.05
N LEU A 36 13.24 -16.73 -0.24
CA LEU A 36 11.88 -17.24 -0.47
C LEU A 36 11.35 -16.83 -1.83
N GLY A 37 11.49 -15.55 -2.20
CA GLY A 37 11.10 -15.06 -3.51
C GLY A 37 11.79 -15.82 -4.64
N ARG A 38 13.08 -16.12 -4.51
CA ARG A 38 13.82 -16.92 -5.49
C ARG A 38 13.27 -18.34 -5.60
N GLU A 39 13.06 -19.03 -4.48
CA GLU A 39 12.51 -20.40 -4.46
C GLU A 39 11.12 -20.47 -5.11
N VAL A 40 10.26 -19.49 -4.85
CA VAL A 40 8.93 -19.38 -5.48
C VAL A 40 9.07 -19.18 -6.98
N LEU A 41 9.92 -18.23 -7.42
CA LEU A 41 10.14 -17.96 -8.83
C LEU A 41 10.76 -19.16 -9.55
N ASP A 42 11.71 -19.85 -8.95
CA ASP A 42 12.35 -21.03 -9.55
C ASP A 42 11.36 -22.19 -9.68
N THR A 43 10.45 -22.35 -8.70
CA THR A 43 9.36 -23.35 -8.76
C THR A 43 8.36 -23.00 -9.86
N TYR A 44 7.93 -21.74 -9.91
CA TYR A 44 6.93 -21.25 -10.86
C TYR A 44 7.47 -21.26 -12.30
N PHE A 45 8.72 -20.83 -12.46
CA PHE A 45 9.45 -20.80 -13.73
C PHE A 45 10.24 -22.07 -14.04
N SER A 46 9.91 -23.20 -13.40
CA SER A 46 10.60 -24.48 -13.63
C SER A 46 10.30 -25.11 -15.00
N LYS A 47 9.23 -24.67 -15.70
CA LYS A 47 8.75 -25.26 -16.97
C LYS A 47 9.29 -24.56 -18.23
N VAL A 48 10.51 -24.06 -18.20
CA VAL A 48 11.14 -23.40 -19.36
C VAL A 48 11.54 -24.44 -20.44
N PRO A 49 11.34 -24.17 -21.75
CA PRO A 49 10.82 -22.92 -22.32
C PRO A 49 9.30 -22.87 -22.46
N TYR A 50 8.73 -21.68 -22.22
CA TYR A 50 7.33 -21.37 -22.48
C TYR A 50 7.05 -21.16 -23.97
N SER A 51 5.85 -21.55 -24.41
CA SER A 51 5.27 -21.10 -25.69
C SER A 51 5.05 -19.58 -25.71
N LYS A 52 4.77 -19.02 -26.88
CA LYS A 52 4.46 -17.59 -27.01
C LYS A 52 3.19 -17.22 -26.23
N GLU A 53 2.15 -18.05 -26.35
CA GLU A 53 0.86 -17.86 -25.69
C GLU A 53 0.98 -17.91 -24.16
N GLU A 54 1.79 -18.82 -23.62
CA GLU A 54 2.03 -18.90 -22.16
C GLU A 54 2.73 -17.65 -21.65
N ARG A 55 3.77 -17.14 -22.35
CA ARG A 55 4.44 -15.89 -21.94
C ARG A 55 3.48 -14.70 -21.91
N GLU A 56 2.61 -14.57 -22.91
CA GLU A 56 1.62 -13.49 -22.97
C GLU A 56 0.61 -13.57 -21.81
N LYS A 57 0.20 -14.78 -21.43
CA LYS A 57 -0.66 -15.01 -20.26
C LYS A 57 0.03 -14.62 -18.96
N GLU A 58 1.30 -14.99 -18.78
CA GLU A 58 2.08 -14.65 -17.58
C GLU A 58 2.26 -13.15 -17.40
N ILE A 59 2.64 -12.44 -18.46
CA ILE A 59 2.80 -10.98 -18.42
C ILE A 59 1.46 -10.30 -18.08
N ARG A 60 0.38 -10.76 -18.72
CA ARG A 60 -0.97 -10.22 -18.47
C ARG A 60 -1.41 -10.45 -17.03
N PHE A 61 -1.24 -11.69 -16.53
CA PHE A 61 -1.56 -12.04 -15.15
C PHE A 61 -0.81 -11.13 -14.17
N PHE A 62 0.50 -10.92 -14.37
CA PHE A 62 1.29 -10.05 -13.50
C PHE A 62 0.82 -8.59 -13.55
N TYR A 63 0.55 -8.06 -14.75
CA TYR A 63 0.10 -6.69 -14.93
C TYR A 63 -1.28 -6.45 -14.29
N GLU A 64 -2.28 -7.28 -14.59
CA GLU A 64 -3.65 -7.13 -14.09
C GLU A 64 -3.71 -7.18 -12.55
N ASN A 65 -2.89 -8.03 -11.92
CA ASN A 65 -2.86 -8.15 -10.46
C ASN A 65 -2.11 -7.00 -9.75
N LEU A 66 -1.22 -6.27 -10.45
CA LEU A 66 -0.51 -5.12 -9.88
C LEU A 66 -1.14 -3.77 -10.27
N GLU A 67 -1.83 -3.70 -11.41
CA GLU A 67 -2.36 -2.46 -11.96
C GLU A 67 -3.21 -1.71 -10.93
N PHE A 68 -4.12 -2.40 -10.24
CA PHE A 68 -5.02 -1.75 -9.28
C PHE A 68 -4.26 -1.09 -8.13
N ILE A 69 -3.16 -1.70 -7.66
CA ILE A 69 -2.33 -1.18 -6.56
C ILE A 69 -1.58 0.08 -7.00
N THR A 70 -1.13 0.08 -8.25
CA THR A 70 -0.39 1.20 -8.83
C THR A 70 -1.27 2.37 -9.24
N LYS A 71 -2.60 2.21 -9.22
CA LYS A 71 -3.53 3.32 -9.45
C LYS A 71 -3.26 4.44 -8.45
N LYS A 72 -3.20 5.67 -8.97
CA LYS A 72 -3.04 6.88 -8.16
C LYS A 72 -4.01 6.88 -6.98
N TRP A 73 -3.50 7.31 -5.82
CA TRP A 73 -4.17 7.41 -4.52
C TRP A 73 -4.37 6.12 -3.75
N VAL A 74 -4.31 4.93 -4.36
CA VAL A 74 -4.57 3.66 -3.64
C VAL A 74 -3.63 3.50 -2.45
N LEU A 75 -2.32 3.58 -2.67
CA LEU A 75 -1.34 3.44 -1.60
C LEU A 75 -1.46 4.52 -0.52
N GLU A 76 -1.84 5.75 -0.89
CA GLU A 76 -2.04 6.84 0.06
C GLU A 76 -3.26 6.60 0.95
N ILE A 77 -4.36 6.10 0.38
CA ILE A 77 -5.56 5.70 1.14
C ILE A 77 -5.21 4.58 2.12
N LEU A 78 -4.54 3.52 1.64
CA LEU A 78 -4.19 2.37 2.47
C LEU A 78 -3.26 2.77 3.62
N TRP A 79 -2.30 3.66 3.35
CA TRP A 79 -1.37 4.15 4.37
C TRP A 79 -2.06 5.01 5.43
N GLU A 80 -2.98 5.87 5.03
CA GLU A 80 -3.78 6.68 5.96
C GLU A 80 -4.64 5.78 6.86
N LEU A 81 -5.33 4.81 6.27
CA LEU A 81 -6.15 3.85 7.02
C LEU A 81 -5.32 2.98 7.98
N GLU A 82 -4.10 2.60 7.61
CA GLU A 82 -3.19 1.87 8.49
C GLU A 82 -2.68 2.74 9.64
N THR A 83 -2.35 4.01 9.36
CA THR A 83 -1.80 4.96 10.33
C THR A 83 -2.82 5.31 11.41
N TYR A 84 -4.07 5.57 11.02
CA TYR A 84 -5.13 6.00 11.93
C TYR A 84 -6.09 4.87 12.35
N LYS A 85 -5.88 3.65 11.85
CA LYS A 85 -6.74 2.47 12.10
C LYS A 85 -8.21 2.68 11.72
N GLY A 86 -8.44 3.60 10.79
CA GLY A 86 -9.72 3.94 10.22
C GLY A 86 -9.88 5.45 10.01
N SER A 87 -10.68 5.83 9.02
CA SER A 87 -10.96 7.23 8.70
C SER A 87 -12.31 7.37 8.01
N ASN A 88 -12.99 8.48 8.22
CA ASN A 88 -14.17 8.83 7.42
C ASN A 88 -13.76 9.46 6.08
N PHE A 89 -14.73 9.61 5.16
CA PHE A 89 -14.48 10.15 3.83
C PHE A 89 -13.84 11.55 3.85
N ASN A 90 -14.28 12.42 4.75
CA ASN A 90 -13.80 13.80 4.82
C ASN A 90 -12.38 13.88 5.38
N GLU A 91 -12.02 13.01 6.32
CA GLU A 91 -10.65 12.86 6.81
C GLU A 91 -9.72 12.41 5.68
N LEU A 92 -10.07 11.32 4.98
CA LEU A 92 -9.31 10.84 3.82
C LEU A 92 -9.13 11.95 2.77
N LYS A 93 -10.21 12.68 2.45
CA LYS A 93 -10.16 13.77 1.47
C LYS A 93 -9.27 14.93 1.92
N ARG A 94 -9.23 15.25 3.22
CA ARG A 94 -8.35 16.30 3.76
C ARG A 94 -6.89 15.85 3.79
N ALA A 95 -6.63 14.60 4.15
CA ALA A 95 -5.28 14.04 4.23
C ALA A 95 -4.65 13.92 2.83
N LEU A 96 -5.39 13.42 1.85
CA LEU A 96 -4.91 13.20 0.49
C LEU A 96 -5.06 14.48 -0.36
N LYS A 97 -4.18 15.46 -0.10
CA LYS A 97 -4.23 16.77 -0.77
C LYS A 97 -4.18 16.62 -2.30
N GLY A 98 -5.25 17.06 -2.97
CA GLY A 98 -5.38 17.04 -4.42
C GLY A 98 -6.22 15.90 -4.99
N ILE A 99 -6.71 14.97 -4.15
CA ILE A 99 -7.71 14.00 -4.58
C ILE A 99 -9.08 14.68 -4.76
N SER A 100 -9.77 14.38 -5.86
CA SER A 100 -11.15 14.81 -6.05
C SER A 100 -12.11 13.90 -5.28
N SER A 101 -13.30 14.40 -4.91
CA SER A 101 -14.34 13.55 -4.29
C SER A 101 -14.68 12.34 -5.15
N ARG A 102 -14.77 12.52 -6.46
CA ARG A 102 -15.04 11.44 -7.41
C ARG A 102 -13.94 10.39 -7.36
N SER A 103 -12.68 10.80 -7.47
CA SER A 103 -11.55 9.86 -7.42
C SER A 103 -11.46 9.14 -6.08
N LEU A 104 -11.73 9.80 -4.95
CA LEU A 104 -11.74 9.14 -3.64
C LEU A 104 -12.86 8.11 -3.56
N SER A 105 -14.06 8.47 -4.01
CA SER A 105 -15.21 7.55 -4.04
C SER A 105 -14.94 6.34 -4.92
N ASP A 106 -14.41 6.54 -6.13
CA ASP A 106 -14.10 5.46 -7.07
C ASP A 106 -13.04 4.52 -6.49
N ARG A 107 -12.02 5.07 -5.80
CA ARG A 107 -10.96 4.25 -5.18
C ARG A 107 -11.44 3.48 -3.96
N LEU A 108 -12.26 4.09 -3.11
CA LEU A 108 -12.85 3.37 -1.97
C LEU A 108 -13.76 2.25 -2.43
N LYS A 109 -14.56 2.49 -3.48
CA LYS A 109 -15.38 1.46 -4.11
C LYS A 109 -14.52 0.32 -4.67
N ASP A 110 -13.48 0.62 -5.46
CA ASP A 110 -12.55 -0.39 -5.98
C ASP A 110 -11.95 -1.23 -4.84
N LEU A 111 -11.52 -0.58 -3.74
CA LEU A 111 -10.92 -1.24 -2.58
C LEU A 111 -11.89 -2.09 -1.78
N GLU A 112 -13.15 -1.68 -1.67
CA GLU A 112 -14.22 -2.48 -1.07
C GLU A 112 -14.54 -3.71 -1.92
N GLU A 113 -14.66 -3.56 -3.24
CA GLU A 113 -14.92 -4.66 -4.18
C GLU A 113 -13.81 -5.72 -4.15
N HIS A 114 -12.56 -5.31 -3.92
CA HIS A 114 -11.42 -6.22 -3.77
C HIS A 114 -11.26 -6.77 -2.34
N ASN A 115 -12.18 -6.44 -1.43
CA ASN A 115 -12.14 -6.78 0.00
C ASN A 115 -10.84 -6.34 0.69
N ILE A 116 -10.29 -5.19 0.31
CA ILE A 116 -9.11 -4.57 0.93
C ILE A 116 -9.54 -3.58 2.02
N VAL A 117 -10.65 -2.89 1.80
CA VAL A 117 -11.25 -1.93 2.73
C VAL A 117 -12.65 -2.39 3.11
N SER A 118 -12.98 -2.27 4.39
CA SER A 118 -14.33 -2.44 4.93
C SER A 118 -14.96 -1.07 5.17
N ARG A 119 -16.19 -0.90 4.69
CA ARG A 119 -17.04 0.27 4.98
C ARG A 119 -18.01 -0.08 6.09
N ILE A 120 -17.96 0.68 7.17
CA ILE A 120 -18.75 0.48 8.38
C ILE A 120 -19.66 1.70 8.55
N VAL A 121 -20.95 1.47 8.69
CA VAL A 121 -21.90 2.53 9.09
C VAL A 121 -21.97 2.50 10.61
N GLU A 122 -21.60 3.61 11.23
CA GLU A 122 -21.65 3.78 12.68
C GLU A 122 -22.98 4.43 13.08
N ASP A 123 -23.54 3.95 14.19
CA ASP A 123 -24.79 4.48 14.75
C ASP A 123 -24.52 5.77 15.54
N THR A 124 -24.23 6.83 14.79
CA THR A 124 -24.07 8.20 15.28
C THR A 124 -25.26 9.06 14.87
N ARG A 125 -25.36 10.28 15.42
CA ARG A 125 -26.42 11.24 15.09
C ARG A 125 -25.79 12.53 14.55
N PRO A 126 -25.77 12.77 13.22
CA PRO A 126 -26.25 11.91 12.13
C PRO A 126 -25.35 10.69 11.89
N PRO A 127 -25.84 9.60 11.23
CA PRO A 127 -25.05 8.41 10.96
C PRO A 127 -23.76 8.72 10.19
N SER A 128 -22.65 8.13 10.63
CA SER A 128 -21.32 8.31 10.06
C SER A 128 -20.83 7.05 9.36
N VAL A 129 -19.91 7.24 8.42
CA VAL A 129 -19.28 6.15 7.67
C VAL A 129 -17.80 6.14 7.99
N LEU A 130 -17.31 4.98 8.43
CA LEU A 130 -15.92 4.72 8.72
C LEU A 130 -15.36 3.69 7.73
N TYR A 131 -14.21 3.97 7.15
CA TYR A 131 -13.45 3.02 6.34
C TYR A 131 -12.31 2.45 7.17
N ARG A 132 -12.05 1.14 7.06
CA ARG A 132 -10.93 0.44 7.71
C ARG A 132 -10.31 -0.56 6.76
N LEU A 133 -9.03 -0.90 6.94
CA LEU A 133 -8.46 -2.07 6.27
C LEU A 133 -9.16 -3.34 6.76
N SER A 134 -9.52 -4.21 5.81
CA SER A 134 -9.91 -5.59 6.11
C SER A 134 -8.68 -6.40 6.56
N GLU A 135 -8.86 -7.65 7.00
CA GLU A 135 -7.71 -8.53 7.28
C GLU A 135 -6.83 -8.74 6.04
N LYS A 136 -7.44 -8.90 4.86
CA LYS A 136 -6.71 -8.95 3.58
C LYS A 136 -5.95 -7.65 3.32
N GLY A 137 -6.56 -6.50 3.60
CA GLY A 137 -5.93 -5.19 3.43
C GLY A 137 -4.76 -4.94 4.38
N LYS A 138 -4.85 -5.41 5.64
CA LYS A 138 -3.74 -5.35 6.59
C LYS A 138 -2.56 -6.16 6.11
N GLY A 139 -2.77 -7.43 5.77
CA GLY A 139 -1.71 -8.29 5.23
C GLY A 139 -1.08 -7.72 3.95
N PHE A 140 -1.90 -7.08 3.11
CA PHE A 140 -1.39 -6.37 1.94
C PHE A 140 -0.43 -5.22 2.31
N VAL A 141 -0.82 -4.34 3.24
CA VAL A 141 0.02 -3.22 3.69
C VAL A 141 1.30 -3.72 4.38
N GLU A 142 1.23 -4.81 5.15
CA GLU A 142 2.39 -5.46 5.77
C GLU A 142 3.42 -5.91 4.72
N LEU A 143 2.97 -6.62 3.67
CA LEU A 143 3.84 -7.05 2.57
C LEU A 143 4.43 -5.85 1.80
N MET A 144 3.60 -4.85 1.50
CA MET A 144 4.05 -3.63 0.81
C MET A 144 5.06 -2.84 1.63
N THR A 145 4.97 -2.86 2.96
CA THR A 145 5.92 -2.19 3.84
C THR A 145 7.34 -2.74 3.64
N LEU A 146 7.49 -4.04 3.46
CA LEU A 146 8.80 -4.66 3.17
C LEU A 146 9.38 -4.16 1.83
N VAL A 147 8.54 -4.06 0.80
CA VAL A 147 8.94 -3.54 -0.52
C VAL A 147 9.38 -2.09 -0.41
N ILE A 148 8.62 -1.23 0.28
CA ILE A 148 8.94 0.19 0.47
C ILE A 148 10.25 0.35 1.24
N LEU A 149 10.45 -0.42 2.32
CA LEU A 149 11.70 -0.38 3.09
C LEU A 149 12.90 -0.84 2.26
N PHE A 150 12.73 -1.86 1.41
CA PHE A 150 13.77 -2.30 0.48
C PHE A 150 14.12 -1.19 -0.52
N LEU A 151 13.12 -0.55 -1.15
CA LEU A 151 13.36 0.56 -2.09
C LEU A 151 14.04 1.75 -1.42
N LYS A 152 13.60 2.13 -0.21
CA LYS A 152 14.22 3.22 0.57
C LYS A 152 15.68 2.93 0.89
N LYS A 153 15.99 1.70 1.32
CA LYS A 153 17.37 1.28 1.59
C LYS A 153 18.28 1.44 0.37
N ASN A 154 17.82 1.02 -0.81
CA ASN A 154 18.65 1.00 -2.00
C ASN A 154 18.80 2.40 -2.65
N LYS A 155 17.84 3.31 -2.43
CA LYS A 155 17.99 4.72 -2.83
C LYS A 155 19.07 5.47 -2.06
N GLU A 156 19.43 5.03 -0.85
CA GLU A 156 20.51 5.64 -0.06
C GLU A 156 21.92 5.19 -0.50
N ASN A 157 22.01 4.14 -1.35
CA ASN A 157 23.27 3.57 -1.82
C ASN A 157 23.67 4.04 -3.23
N THR A 158 22.98 5.04 -3.81
CA THR A 158 23.25 5.64 -5.13
C THR A 158 23.39 7.14 -5.00
#